data_AF-A0A1N6VK81-F1
#
_entry.id   AF-A0A1N6VK81-F1
#
_cell.length_a   1.000
_cell.length_b   1.000
_cell.length_c   1.000
_cell.angle_alpha   90.00
_cell.angle_beta   90.00
_cell.angle_gamma   90.00
#
_symmetry.space_group_name_H-M   'P 1'
#
loop_
_entity.id
_entity.type
_entity.pdbx_description
1 polymer ?
#
loop_
_entity_poly.entity_id
_entity_poly.type
_entity_poly.pdbx_seq_one_letter_code
_entity_poly.pdbx_strand_id
1 'polypeptide(L)' 'YRLNTGVLEGMNNKIKVIKRVAYGFRDDEYFFLRIRHAFPGIRR' A
#
# COMPACT_ATOMS: atom_id res chain seq x y z
N TYR A 1 1.94 -5.98 -26.29
CA TYR A 1 0.78 -6.20 -25.41
C TYR A 1 0.85 -5.17 -24.28
N ARG A 2 -0.04 -4.18 -24.21
CA ARG A 2 -0.07 -3.25 -23.06
C ARG A 2 -0.69 -4.00 -21.90
N LEU A 3 0.13 -4.48 -20.97
CA LEU A 3 -0.36 -4.98 -19.70
C LEU A 3 -1.03 -3.81 -18.98
N ASN A 4 -2.34 -3.93 -18.72
CA ASN A 4 -3.08 -2.89 -18.04
C ASN A 4 -2.63 -2.86 -16.57
N THR A 5 -1.75 -1.92 -16.23
CA THR A 5 -1.20 -1.76 -14.88
C THR A 5 -2.11 -0.99 -13.93
N GLY A 6 -3.35 -0.68 -14.33
CA GLY A 6 -4.25 0.18 -13.54
C GLY A 6 -4.49 -0.32 -12.10
N VAL A 7 -4.53 -1.64 -11.91
CA VAL A 7 -4.64 -2.25 -10.57
C VAL A 7 -3.38 -1.99 -9.73
N LEU A 8 -2.20 -2.18 -10.34
CA LEU A 8 -0.91 -1.95 -9.69
C LEU A 8 -0.71 -0.46 -9.35
N GLU A 9 -1.16 0.42 -10.24
CA GLU A 9 -1.09 1.87 -10.07
C GLU A 9 -2.02 2.34 -8.94
N GLY A 10 -3.23 1.79 -8.85
CA GLY A 10 -4.15 2.01 -7.74
C GLY A 10 -3.57 1.57 -6.38
N MET A 11 -2.90 0.41 -6.34
CA MET A 11 -2.21 -0.05 -5.13
C MET A 11 -1.07 0.91 -4.74
N ASN A 12 -0.24 1.33 -5.70
CA ASN A 12 0.86 2.25 -5.45
C ASN A 12 0.38 3.62 -4.93
N ASN A 13 -0.73 4.15 -5.46
CA ASN A 13 -1.31 5.39 -4.97
C ASN A 13 -1.81 5.27 -3.53
N LYS A 14 -2.45 4.15 -3.19
CA LYS A 14 -2.99 3.90 -1.85
C LYS A 14 -1.87 3.71 -0.81
N ILE A 15 -0.78 3.01 -1.17
CA ILE A 15 0.43 2.92 -0.33
C ILE A 15 1.06 4.31 -0.14
N LYS A 16 1.13 5.13 -1.20
CA LYS A 16 1.65 6.50 -1.14
C LYS A 16 0.79 7.41 -0.27
N VAL A 17 -0.52 7.20 -0.18
CA VAL A 17 -1.41 7.90 0.77
C VAL A 17 -1.15 7.44 2.21
N ILE A 18 -1.06 6.13 2.46
CA ILE A 18 -0.75 5.59 3.78
C ILE A 18 0.58 6.13 4.30
N LYS A 19 1.61 6.19 3.45
CA LYS A 19 2.92 6.78 3.77
C LYS A 19 2.82 8.27 4.13
N ARG A 20 1.93 9.02 3.49
CA ARG A 20 1.68 10.44 3.78
C ARG A 20 0.90 10.66 5.09
N VAL A 21 -0.11 9.84 5.38
CA VAL A 21 -0.80 9.92 6.68
C VAL A 21 0.15 9.51 7.82
N ALA A 22 1.13 8.67 7.50
CA ALA A 22 2.17 8.20 8.40
C ALA A 22 3.37 9.16 8.54
N TYR A 23 3.25 10.47 8.24
CA TYR A 23 4.34 11.48 8.28
C TYR A 23 5.00 11.72 9.66
N GLY A 24 4.95 10.76 10.58
CA GLY A 24 5.69 10.73 11.85
C GLY A 24 6.20 9.34 12.26
N PHE A 25 5.93 8.27 11.51
CA PHE A 25 6.38 6.93 11.90
C PHE A 25 7.85 6.74 11.49
N ARG A 26 8.77 6.97 12.43
CA ARG A 26 10.15 6.42 12.42
C ARG A 26 10.16 4.88 12.60
N ASP A 27 9.03 4.24 12.32
CA ASP A 27 8.75 2.84 12.59
C ASP A 27 8.21 2.21 11.31
N ASP A 28 9.15 1.71 10.51
CA ASP A 28 8.85 0.99 9.28
C ASP A 28 8.02 -0.27 9.56
N GLU A 29 8.16 -0.88 10.75
CA GLU A 29 7.43 -2.08 11.15
C GLU A 29 5.92 -1.80 11.27
N TYR A 30 5.56 -0.69 11.92
CA TYR A 30 4.17 -0.23 11.99
C TYR A 30 3.62 0.18 10.62
N PHE A 31 4.46 0.76 9.75
CA PHE A 31 4.09 1.07 8.37
C PHE A 31 3.75 -0.20 7.58
N PHE A 32 4.59 -1.25 7.66
CA PHE A 32 4.31 -2.53 7.02
C PHE A 32 3.08 -3.22 7.62
N LEU A 33 2.84 -3.11 8.94
CA LEU A 33 1.63 -3.61 9.58
C LEU A 33 0.36 -2.94 9.00
N ARG A 34 0.39 -1.61 8.82
CA ARG A 34 -0.72 -0.87 8.20
C ARG A 34 -0.92 -1.26 6.74
N ILE A 35 0.14 -1.53 5.99
CA ILE A 35 0.03 -2.06 4.61
C ILE A 35 -0.60 -3.45 4.61
N ARG A 36 -0.13 -4.38 5.46
CA ARG A 36 -0.71 -5.74 5.54
C ARG A 36 -2.18 -5.73 5.93
N HIS A 37 -2.58 -4.82 6.82
CA HIS A 37 -3.99 -4.66 7.19
C HIS A 37 -4.82 -4.01 6.07
N ALA A 38 -4.25 -3.06 5.32
CA ALA A 38 -4.91 -2.42 4.18
C ALA A 38 -5.06 -3.35 2.96
N PHE A 39 -4.16 -4.34 2.84
CA PHE A 39 -4.16 -5.35 1.78
C PHE A 39 -3.98 -6.75 2.40
N PRO A 40 -5.02 -7.36 3.00
CA PRO A 40 -4.92 -8.64 3.73
C PRO A 40 -4.68 -9.88 2.83
N GLY A 41 -4.06 -9.69 1.66
CA GLY A 41 -4.04 -10.66 0.58
C GLY A 41 -5.42 -10.77 -0.06
N ILE A 42 -5.45 -10.89 -1.38
CA ILE A 42 -6.65 -11.40 -2.05
C ILE A 42 -6.78 -12.85 -1.56
N ARG A 43 -7.61 -13.09 -0.54
CA ARG A 43 -8.13 -14.43 -0.29
C ARG A 43 -8.89 -14.80 -1.55
N ARG A 44 -8.25 -15.65 -2.35
CA ARG A 44 -8.88 -16.30 -3.50
C ARG A 44 -10.04 -17.16 -3.01
#